data_AF-A0AA88YPA4-F1
#
_entry.id   AF-A0AA88YPA4-F1
#
_cell.length_a   1.000
_cell.length_b   1.000
_cell.length_c   1.000
_cell.angle_alpha   90.00
_cell.angle_beta   90.00
_cell.angle_gamma   90.00
#
_symmetry.space_group_name_H-M   'P 1'
#
loop_
_entity.id
_entity.type
_entity.pdbx_description
1 polymer ?
#
loop_
_entity_poly.entity_id
_entity_poly.type
_entity_poly.pdbx_seq_one_letter_code
_entity_poly.pdbx_strand_id
1 'polypeptide(L)'
;MERAKEANRNEFGRKKRKSDTGEAMKMRNEKRKEKEDKNISGNLRFYVSSENDKVEIFDMIDRAKLLLSERVSLVSNAMILREVFQFYLSNNGGAPEQQNEGETESFKPYLRSPRDNCMEDICLISESSSKNLVAGISDHGLHCKERVEIDSFDTFGHVQKLTLKCKDMHTIKIDTSSRLPGGKFLVNLRVLHGIYSSGLRYAQYERFAKYAGIGVIPESAFHEVQDMFCDVTDDAVKESVSDALDDEVGTTVLECENVDDYKGITIVSDARHGWRKNSRFSDIISLGYRTNKVVGYAVVSHGDDPCSQRHELHGVKKLYEGLSEKGANVHIHGHDRNVSINNYLKTQYPEVTNANDTWHATKNVAKELKKVCSGPQYQHGKTLHGELSDKSASIKTHTYYAIKNCDGSPDKLRANLDNIIPHYQNIHSNCAAESRCRTDPNYIPSKVILTDKVAIKLLDGAVKNLQIYKTPADYCSCIDTHYVECFNNACLIYHDKRIVYSNKEYKRRTAMAILDWNENIDRDYTSITYTEDASNPRRKTGKKHLKPKTGHYCANLLSRILDILYANQ
;
A
#
# COMPACT_ATOMS: atom_id res chain seq x y z
N MET A 1 -8.42 12.87 42.01
CA MET A 1 -8.00 13.48 40.73
C MET A 1 -9.19 13.83 39.83
N GLU A 2 -10.29 13.06 39.87
CA GLU A 2 -11.55 13.42 39.16
C GLU A 2 -12.26 14.65 39.74
N ARG A 3 -12.37 14.78 41.06
CA ARG A 3 -13.03 15.93 41.70
C ARG A 3 -12.42 17.31 41.36
N ALA A 4 -11.11 17.36 41.10
CA ALA A 4 -10.44 18.61 40.71
C ALA A 4 -10.68 18.99 39.24
N LYS A 5 -10.95 18.01 38.37
CA LYS A 5 -11.33 18.27 36.96
C LYS A 5 -12.79 18.71 36.83
N GLU A 6 -13.63 18.29 37.76
CA GLU A 6 -15.06 18.63 37.80
C GLU A 6 -15.29 20.04 38.36
N ALA A 7 -14.53 20.44 39.39
CA ALA A 7 -14.52 21.81 39.89
C ALA A 7 -14.08 22.84 38.83
N ASN A 8 -13.03 22.54 38.07
CA ASN A 8 -12.54 23.41 36.98
C ASN A 8 -13.52 23.56 35.82
N ARG A 9 -14.38 22.56 35.57
CA ARG A 9 -15.43 22.62 34.54
C ARG A 9 -16.61 23.50 34.95
N ASN A 10 -16.90 23.58 36.25
CA ASN A 10 -17.99 24.38 36.79
C ASN A 10 -17.60 25.86 36.95
N GLU A 11 -16.32 26.16 37.18
CA GLU A 11 -15.84 27.53 37.40
C GLU A 11 -15.56 28.29 36.08
N PHE A 12 -15.12 27.61 35.03
CA PHE A 12 -14.79 28.22 33.73
C PHE A 12 -15.63 27.59 32.61
N GLY A 13 -16.90 27.97 32.52
CA GLY A 13 -17.81 27.51 31.47
C GLY A 13 -17.18 27.57 30.07
N ARG A 14 -17.28 26.47 29.31
CA ARG A 14 -16.78 26.39 27.93
C ARG A 14 -17.48 27.47 27.09
N LYS A 15 -16.73 28.48 26.60
CA LYS A 15 -17.24 29.44 25.61
C LYS A 15 -17.75 28.66 24.39
N LYS A 16 -19.07 28.49 24.29
CA LYS A 16 -19.74 27.91 23.11
C LYS A 16 -19.50 28.86 21.94
N ARG A 17 -19.03 28.31 20.81
CA ARG A 17 -18.94 29.07 19.56
C ARG A 17 -20.37 29.33 19.06
N LYS A 18 -20.61 30.44 18.34
CA LYS A 18 -21.92 30.78 17.74
C LYS A 18 -22.53 29.64 16.90
N SER A 19 -21.71 28.68 16.44
CA SER A 19 -22.13 27.47 15.71
C SER A 19 -22.90 26.44 16.54
N ASP A 20 -22.87 26.52 17.88
CA ASP A 20 -23.35 25.46 18.77
C ASP A 20 -24.69 25.82 19.44
N THR A 21 -25.39 26.82 18.91
CA THR A 21 -26.75 27.20 19.36
C THR A 21 -27.79 26.38 18.59
N GLY A 22 -28.77 25.81 19.33
CA GLY A 22 -29.82 24.95 18.75
C GLY A 22 -30.62 25.63 17.64
N GLU A 23 -30.76 26.96 17.69
CA GLU A 23 -31.46 27.77 16.68
C GLU A 23 -30.73 27.80 15.33
N ALA A 24 -29.39 27.87 15.32
CA ALA A 24 -28.62 27.87 14.07
C ALA A 24 -28.66 26.49 13.36
N MET A 25 -28.78 25.41 14.14
CA MET A 25 -28.96 24.05 13.63
C MET A 25 -30.39 23.83 13.14
N LYS A 26 -31.39 24.38 13.86
CA LYS A 26 -32.81 24.32 13.47
C LYS A 26 -33.07 25.08 12.17
N MET A 27 -32.54 26.30 12.02
CA MET A 27 -32.60 27.06 10.76
C MET A 27 -31.93 26.35 9.57
N ARG A 28 -30.84 25.60 9.79
CA ARG A 28 -30.21 24.79 8.71
C ARG A 28 -31.04 23.58 8.33
N ASN A 29 -31.72 22.96 9.28
CA ASN A 29 -32.58 21.82 9.03
C ASN A 29 -33.90 22.24 8.36
N GLU A 30 -34.45 23.40 8.73
CA GLU A 30 -35.60 24.00 8.05
C GLU A 30 -35.24 24.39 6.60
N LYS A 31 -34.08 25.02 6.36
CA LYS A 31 -33.55 25.26 4.99
C LYS A 31 -33.26 23.99 4.19
N ARG A 32 -32.99 22.87 4.85
CA ARG A 32 -32.79 21.56 4.19
C ARG A 32 -34.12 20.90 3.83
N LYS A 33 -35.15 21.08 4.66
CA LYS A 33 -36.52 20.59 4.40
C LYS A 33 -37.21 21.39 3.29
N GLU A 34 -36.95 22.69 3.19
CA GLU A 34 -37.43 23.53 2.07
C GLU A 34 -36.76 23.22 0.71
N LYS A 35 -35.67 22.42 0.71
CA LYS A 35 -34.94 22.01 -0.50
C LYS A 35 -35.32 20.63 -1.02
N GLU A 36 -36.34 19.99 -0.46
CA GLU A 36 -36.93 18.79 -1.05
C GLU A 36 -37.84 19.18 -2.23
N ASP A 37 -37.21 19.57 -3.33
CA ASP A 37 -37.79 19.39 -4.65
C ASP A 37 -36.82 18.59 -5.54
N LYS A 38 -37.40 17.66 -6.27
CA LYS A 38 -36.75 16.50 -6.88
C LYS A 38 -35.90 16.89 -8.09
N ASN A 39 -34.70 16.32 -8.17
CA ASN A 39 -33.99 15.95 -9.40
C ASN A 39 -33.84 16.98 -10.54
N ILE A 40 -33.14 18.09 -10.31
CA ILE A 40 -32.39 18.74 -11.39
C ILE A 40 -31.05 19.26 -10.84
N SER A 41 -29.99 18.46 -10.96
CA SER A 41 -28.62 18.97 -10.86
C SER A 41 -28.09 19.22 -12.26
N GLY A 42 -28.25 20.44 -12.77
CA GLY A 42 -27.50 20.90 -13.93
C GLY A 42 -26.07 21.25 -13.50
N ASN A 43 -25.09 20.47 -13.93
CA ASN A 43 -23.69 20.88 -13.82
C ASN A 43 -23.38 21.77 -15.04
N LEU A 44 -23.06 23.04 -14.81
CA LEU A 44 -22.50 23.88 -15.87
C LEU A 44 -21.07 23.38 -16.13
N ARG A 45 -20.87 22.62 -17.22
CA ARG A 45 -19.54 22.20 -17.67
C ARG A 45 -19.16 23.05 -18.88
N PHE A 46 -18.04 23.74 -18.78
CA PHE A 46 -17.45 24.43 -19.91
C PHE A 46 -16.71 23.40 -20.76
N TYR A 47 -17.26 23.09 -21.94
CA TYR A 47 -16.55 22.35 -22.96
C TYR A 47 -15.90 23.38 -23.88
N VAL A 48 -14.58 23.30 -24.00
CA VAL A 48 -13.82 24.13 -24.94
C VAL A 48 -13.21 23.20 -25.97
N SER A 49 -13.46 23.51 -27.25
CA SER A 49 -13.08 22.70 -28.41
C SER A 49 -11.58 22.71 -28.65
N SER A 50 -10.87 23.73 -28.16
CA SER A 50 -9.43 23.86 -28.26
C SER A 50 -8.84 24.61 -27.07
N GLU A 51 -7.52 24.50 -26.87
CA GLU A 51 -6.82 25.24 -25.82
C GLU A 51 -6.83 26.76 -26.10
N ASN A 52 -6.94 27.19 -27.36
CA ASN A 52 -7.10 28.60 -27.73
C ASN A 52 -8.45 29.16 -27.24
N ASP A 53 -9.54 28.44 -27.45
CA ASP A 53 -10.88 28.86 -27.00
C ASP A 53 -10.92 29.00 -25.47
N LYS A 54 -10.17 28.14 -24.77
CA LYS A 54 -10.02 28.20 -23.32
C LYS A 54 -9.32 29.48 -22.88
N VAL A 55 -8.19 29.81 -23.52
CA VAL A 55 -7.44 31.04 -23.25
C VAL A 55 -8.31 32.28 -23.51
N GLU A 56 -9.06 32.28 -24.60
CA GLU A 56 -9.95 33.40 -24.95
C GLU A 56 -11.06 33.61 -23.91
N ILE A 57 -11.72 32.52 -23.47
CA ILE A 57 -12.74 32.58 -22.42
C ILE A 57 -12.15 33.10 -21.10
N PHE A 58 -10.96 32.62 -20.70
CA PHE A 58 -10.32 33.11 -19.47
C PHE A 58 -9.92 34.59 -19.57
N ASP A 59 -9.46 35.05 -20.73
CA ASP A 59 -9.15 36.46 -20.96
C ASP A 59 -10.43 37.33 -20.90
N MET A 60 -11.55 36.84 -21.45
CA MET A 60 -12.85 37.51 -21.32
C MET A 60 -13.33 37.60 -19.87
N ILE A 61 -13.13 36.53 -19.08
CA ILE A 61 -13.47 36.50 -17.65
C ILE A 61 -12.62 37.51 -16.88
N ASP A 62 -11.33 37.60 -17.16
CA ASP A 62 -10.43 38.52 -16.46
C ASP A 62 -10.68 39.99 -16.85
N ARG A 63 -10.99 40.27 -18.12
CA ARG A 63 -11.47 41.60 -18.55
C ARG A 63 -12.79 41.97 -17.87
N ALA A 64 -13.72 41.04 -17.71
CA ALA A 64 -14.97 41.27 -17.00
C ALA A 64 -14.73 41.58 -15.51
N LYS A 65 -13.81 40.86 -14.84
CA LYS A 65 -13.42 41.16 -13.46
C LYS A 65 -12.82 42.55 -13.32
N LEU A 66 -11.93 42.95 -14.24
CA LEU A 66 -11.33 44.27 -14.28
C LEU A 66 -12.39 45.38 -14.41
N LEU A 67 -13.32 45.24 -15.36
CA LEU A 67 -14.42 46.19 -15.56
C LEU A 67 -15.37 46.29 -14.34
N LEU A 68 -15.59 45.18 -13.65
CA LEU A 68 -16.37 45.15 -12.40
C LEU A 68 -15.61 45.78 -11.22
N SER A 69 -14.28 45.82 -11.26
CA SER A 69 -13.45 46.40 -10.21
C SER A 69 -13.25 47.91 -10.36
N GLU A 70 -13.29 48.43 -11.59
CA GLU A 70 -12.99 49.84 -11.91
C GLU A 70 -14.23 50.74 -11.94
N ARG A 71 -15.44 50.18 -12.00
CA ARG A 71 -16.70 50.95 -11.95
C ARG A 71 -17.65 50.36 -10.92
N VAL A 72 -18.23 51.20 -10.07
CA VAL A 72 -19.43 50.83 -9.30
C VAL A 72 -20.54 50.64 -10.32
N SER A 73 -20.70 49.39 -10.76
CA SER A 73 -21.68 49.00 -11.75
C SER A 73 -23.09 49.34 -11.24
N LEU A 74 -23.86 50.09 -12.03
CA LEU A 74 -25.31 50.30 -11.82
C LEU A 74 -26.11 48.98 -11.89
N VAL A 75 -25.46 47.92 -12.38
CA VAL A 75 -26.05 46.61 -12.62
C VAL A 75 -25.42 45.61 -11.67
N SER A 76 -26.21 45.02 -10.78
CA SER A 76 -25.70 43.99 -9.86
C SER A 76 -25.27 42.73 -10.62
N ASN A 77 -24.32 41.96 -10.06
CA ASN A 77 -23.95 40.64 -10.61
C ASN A 77 -25.18 39.72 -10.81
N ALA A 78 -26.22 39.88 -9.99
CA ALA A 78 -27.46 39.14 -10.11
C ALA A 78 -28.26 39.51 -11.38
N MET A 79 -28.22 40.78 -11.80
CA MET A 79 -28.89 41.21 -13.04
C MET A 79 -28.15 40.70 -14.28
N ILE A 80 -26.82 40.72 -14.26
CA ILE A 80 -26.00 40.15 -15.35
C ILE A 80 -26.28 38.64 -15.50
N LEU A 81 -26.23 37.90 -14.39
CA LEU A 81 -26.52 36.46 -14.41
C LEU A 81 -27.96 36.16 -14.84
N ARG A 82 -28.93 37.00 -14.46
CA ARG A 82 -30.32 36.86 -14.89
C ARG A 82 -30.47 37.00 -16.40
N GLU A 83 -29.83 37.99 -17.02
CA GLU A 83 -29.87 38.17 -18.48
C GLU A 83 -29.17 37.02 -19.22
N VAL A 84 -28.01 36.57 -18.72
CA VAL A 84 -27.31 35.40 -19.30
C VAL A 84 -28.18 34.14 -19.22
N PHE A 85 -28.85 33.90 -18.10
CA PHE A 85 -29.76 32.76 -17.96
C PHE A 85 -31.01 32.92 -18.80
N GLN A 86 -31.60 34.12 -18.90
CA GLN A 86 -32.75 34.37 -19.77
C GLN A 86 -32.39 34.17 -21.24
N PHE A 87 -31.22 34.64 -21.69
CA PHE A 87 -30.71 34.39 -23.03
C PHE A 87 -30.49 32.90 -23.30
N TYR A 88 -29.93 32.16 -22.33
CA TYR A 88 -29.75 30.73 -22.46
C TYR A 88 -31.09 29.99 -22.55
N LEU A 89 -32.05 30.34 -21.70
CA LEU A 89 -33.40 29.76 -21.68
C LEU A 89 -34.22 30.16 -22.92
N SER A 90 -34.07 31.36 -23.46
CA SER A 90 -34.79 31.77 -24.68
C SER A 90 -34.27 31.06 -25.93
N ASN A 91 -32.99 30.67 -25.94
CA ASN A 91 -32.37 30.00 -27.08
C ASN A 91 -32.33 28.46 -26.95
N ASN A 92 -32.49 27.91 -25.75
CA ASN A 92 -32.39 26.46 -25.49
C ASN A 92 -33.57 25.88 -24.68
N GLY A 93 -34.47 26.72 -24.18
CA GLY A 93 -35.69 26.30 -23.51
C GLY A 93 -36.77 25.97 -24.53
N GLY A 94 -36.83 24.70 -24.94
CA GLY A 94 -37.94 24.19 -25.74
C GLY A 94 -39.29 24.41 -25.06
N ALA A 95 -40.32 24.61 -25.88
CA ALA A 95 -41.72 24.59 -25.48
C ALA A 95 -42.06 23.32 -24.66
N PRO A 96 -43.11 23.35 -23.80
CA PRO A 96 -43.53 22.17 -23.05
C PRO A 96 -43.83 21.00 -24.00
N GLU A 97 -43.34 19.83 -23.63
CA GLU A 97 -43.47 18.56 -24.34
C GLU A 97 -44.92 18.33 -24.82
N GLN A 98 -45.17 18.57 -26.11
CA GLN A 98 -46.26 17.90 -26.78
C GLN A 98 -45.78 16.50 -27.12
N GLN A 99 -46.45 15.49 -26.55
CA GLN A 99 -46.35 14.10 -26.97
C GLN A 99 -46.79 14.00 -28.44
N ASN A 100 -45.85 14.19 -29.36
CA ASN A 100 -46.04 13.79 -30.75
C ASN A 100 -45.38 12.43 -30.93
N GLU A 101 -46.22 11.41 -30.90
CA GLU A 101 -45.94 10.08 -31.43
C GLU A 101 -45.64 10.23 -32.92
N GLY A 102 -44.38 10.10 -33.33
CA GLY A 102 -44.02 10.12 -34.75
C GLY A 102 -42.61 10.58 -35.11
N GLU A 103 -41.69 10.78 -34.17
CA GLU A 103 -40.31 11.12 -34.52
C GLU A 103 -39.51 9.86 -34.88
N THR A 104 -39.10 9.78 -36.14
CA THR A 104 -37.96 8.97 -36.57
C THR A 104 -36.79 9.23 -35.62
N GLU A 105 -36.40 8.23 -34.85
CA GLU A 105 -35.28 8.35 -33.90
C GLU A 105 -34.01 8.80 -34.63
N SER A 106 -33.72 10.10 -34.54
CA SER A 106 -32.43 10.65 -34.93
C SER A 106 -31.37 10.16 -33.96
N PHE A 107 -30.17 9.83 -34.45
CA PHE A 107 -29.05 9.43 -33.60
C PHE A 107 -28.81 10.43 -32.46
N LYS A 108 -28.86 9.95 -31.22
CA LYS A 108 -28.58 10.75 -30.01
C LYS A 108 -27.19 10.36 -29.49
N PRO A 109 -26.23 11.31 -29.38
CA PRO A 109 -24.86 11.01 -28.94
C PRO A 109 -24.79 10.57 -27.47
N TYR A 110 -25.85 10.79 -26.70
CA TYR A 110 -26.01 10.29 -25.34
C TYR A 110 -27.48 9.89 -25.14
N LEU A 111 -27.69 8.74 -24.52
CA LEU A 111 -29.00 8.27 -24.10
C LEU A 111 -29.11 8.43 -22.59
N ARG A 112 -30.18 9.10 -22.13
CA ARG A 112 -30.54 9.04 -20.70
C ARG A 112 -31.17 7.68 -20.45
N SER A 113 -30.62 6.90 -19.52
CA SER A 113 -31.23 5.63 -19.12
C SER A 113 -32.56 5.91 -18.41
N PRO A 114 -33.70 5.48 -18.98
CA PRO A 114 -34.98 5.51 -18.27
C PRO A 114 -34.89 4.66 -17.01
N ARG A 115 -35.75 4.93 -16.02
CA ARG A 115 -35.75 4.18 -14.75
C ARG A 115 -35.83 2.67 -14.95
N ASP A 116 -36.59 2.24 -15.95
CA ASP A 116 -36.83 0.84 -16.25
C ASP A 116 -35.58 0.14 -16.85
N ASN A 117 -34.66 0.90 -17.45
CA ASN A 117 -33.41 0.38 -18.03
C ASN A 117 -32.24 0.43 -17.04
N CYS A 118 -32.42 1.00 -15.84
CA CYS A 118 -31.35 1.09 -14.84
C CYS A 118 -30.92 -0.28 -14.26
N MET A 119 -31.67 -1.34 -14.57
CA MET A 119 -31.39 -2.71 -14.16
C MET A 119 -30.97 -3.61 -15.34
N GLU A 120 -30.59 -3.02 -16.46
CA GLU A 120 -30.13 -3.76 -17.64
C GLU A 120 -28.86 -4.56 -17.34
N ASP A 121 -28.73 -5.71 -17.99
CA ASP A 121 -27.51 -6.51 -17.94
C ASP A 121 -26.40 -5.82 -18.75
N ILE A 122 -25.25 -5.65 -18.11
CA ILE A 122 -24.11 -4.92 -18.69
C ILE A 122 -23.06 -5.93 -19.17
N CYS A 123 -22.52 -5.70 -20.36
CA CYS A 123 -21.41 -6.45 -20.92
C CYS A 123 -20.18 -5.57 -21.14
N LEU A 124 -19.04 -6.23 -21.36
CA LEU A 124 -17.81 -5.55 -21.79
C LEU A 124 -17.63 -5.75 -23.30
N ILE A 125 -17.13 -4.70 -23.96
CA ILE A 125 -16.82 -4.72 -25.39
C ILE A 125 -15.35 -4.39 -25.65
N SER A 126 -14.68 -5.15 -26.52
CA SER A 126 -13.34 -4.79 -26.98
C SER A 126 -13.41 -3.76 -28.11
N GLU A 127 -12.39 -2.90 -28.20
CA GLU A 127 -12.33 -1.85 -29.23
C GLU A 127 -12.46 -2.43 -30.65
N SER A 128 -11.74 -3.52 -30.93
CA SER A 128 -11.84 -4.28 -32.18
C SER A 128 -13.27 -4.77 -32.47
N SER A 129 -13.99 -5.27 -31.46
CA SER A 129 -15.38 -5.72 -31.62
C SER A 129 -16.34 -4.56 -31.84
N SER A 130 -16.12 -3.40 -31.20
CA SER A 130 -16.91 -2.20 -31.49
C SER A 130 -16.73 -1.71 -32.93
N LYS A 131 -15.49 -1.72 -33.44
CA LYS A 131 -15.20 -1.41 -34.84
C LYS A 131 -15.86 -2.41 -35.80
N ASN A 132 -15.79 -3.70 -35.47
CA ASN A 132 -16.42 -4.75 -36.28
C ASN A 132 -17.95 -4.67 -36.28
N LEU A 133 -18.57 -4.27 -35.17
CA LEU A 133 -20.01 -4.02 -35.07
C LEU A 133 -20.44 -2.90 -36.02
N VAL A 134 -19.74 -1.76 -35.98
CA VAL A 134 -20.02 -0.63 -36.86
C VAL A 134 -19.80 -1.01 -38.33
N ALA A 135 -18.73 -1.75 -38.63
CA ALA A 135 -18.44 -2.24 -39.98
C ALA A 135 -19.55 -3.17 -40.50
N GLY A 136 -20.01 -4.13 -39.69
CA GLY A 136 -21.07 -5.06 -40.08
C GLY A 136 -22.41 -4.38 -40.35
N ILE A 137 -22.80 -3.40 -39.52
CA ILE A 137 -24.01 -2.61 -39.74
C ILE A 137 -23.88 -1.75 -41.00
N SER A 138 -22.71 -1.14 -41.21
CA SER A 138 -22.45 -0.30 -42.38
C SER A 138 -22.47 -1.10 -43.68
N ASP A 139 -21.83 -2.27 -43.69
CA ASP A 139 -21.81 -3.19 -44.84
C ASP A 139 -23.21 -3.70 -45.19
N HIS A 140 -24.03 -4.03 -44.19
CA HIS A 140 -25.43 -4.35 -44.42
C HIS A 140 -26.19 -3.19 -45.07
N GLY A 141 -25.99 -1.96 -44.59
CA GLY A 141 -26.64 -0.77 -45.13
C GLY A 141 -26.29 -0.47 -46.60
N LEU A 142 -25.18 -0.99 -47.12
CA LEU A 142 -24.83 -0.90 -48.54
C LEU A 142 -25.66 -1.84 -49.42
N HIS A 143 -26.14 -2.95 -48.87
CA HIS A 143 -26.77 -4.04 -49.64
C HIS A 143 -28.27 -4.21 -49.32
N CYS A 144 -28.75 -3.69 -48.20
CA CYS A 144 -30.13 -3.80 -47.76
C CYS A 144 -30.60 -2.46 -47.16
N LYS A 145 -31.80 -2.02 -47.58
CA LYS A 145 -32.41 -0.75 -47.14
C LYS A 145 -33.18 -0.89 -45.82
N GLU A 146 -33.45 -2.12 -45.40
CA GLU A 146 -34.17 -2.38 -44.16
C GLU A 146 -33.31 -2.09 -42.93
N ARG A 147 -33.96 -1.66 -41.85
CA ARG A 147 -33.28 -1.42 -40.58
C ARG A 147 -32.87 -2.74 -39.94
N VAL A 148 -31.68 -2.72 -39.33
CA VAL A 148 -31.16 -3.82 -38.54
C VAL A 148 -31.53 -3.58 -37.08
N GLU A 149 -32.13 -4.58 -36.45
CA GLU A 149 -32.49 -4.57 -35.04
C GLU A 149 -31.80 -5.72 -34.32
N ILE A 150 -31.60 -5.58 -33.01
CA ILE A 150 -31.09 -6.67 -32.18
C ILE A 150 -32.23 -7.67 -31.98
N ASP A 151 -32.08 -8.87 -32.54
CA ASP A 151 -33.05 -9.97 -32.43
C ASP A 151 -32.87 -10.73 -31.12
N SER A 152 -31.61 -11.07 -30.81
CA SER A 152 -31.28 -11.75 -29.56
C SER A 152 -29.84 -11.47 -29.14
N PHE A 153 -29.58 -11.70 -27.85
CA PHE A 153 -28.23 -11.76 -27.34
C PHE A 153 -28.05 -12.89 -26.32
N ASP A 154 -26.89 -13.54 -26.36
CA ASP A 154 -26.49 -14.58 -25.42
C ASP A 154 -25.27 -14.13 -24.63
N THR A 155 -25.29 -14.29 -23.31
CA THR A 155 -24.19 -13.86 -22.42
C THR A 155 -23.25 -15.02 -22.08
N PHE A 156 -21.95 -14.81 -22.26
CA PHE A 156 -20.88 -15.76 -21.97
C PHE A 156 -19.78 -15.08 -21.13
N GLY A 157 -19.90 -15.17 -19.81
CA GLY A 157 -19.03 -14.39 -18.93
C GLY A 157 -19.34 -12.91 -19.07
N HIS A 158 -18.35 -12.09 -19.40
CA HIS A 158 -18.53 -10.66 -19.67
C HIS A 158 -18.84 -10.34 -21.14
N VAL A 159 -18.93 -11.36 -22.01
CA VAL A 159 -19.13 -11.19 -23.46
C VAL A 159 -20.59 -11.44 -23.82
N GLN A 160 -21.12 -10.65 -24.74
CA GLN A 160 -22.40 -10.93 -25.39
C GLN A 160 -22.18 -11.34 -26.85
N LYS A 161 -22.94 -12.33 -27.30
CA LYS A 161 -23.10 -12.64 -28.72
C LYS A 161 -24.40 -12.03 -29.19
N LEU A 162 -24.32 -11.09 -30.11
CA LEU A 162 -25.45 -10.38 -30.68
C LEU A 162 -25.85 -11.04 -31.99
N THR A 163 -27.14 -11.34 -32.14
CA THR A 163 -27.76 -11.67 -33.42
C THR A 163 -28.59 -10.48 -33.85
N LEU A 164 -28.19 -9.85 -34.94
CA LEU A 164 -28.92 -8.75 -35.55
C LEU A 164 -29.69 -9.25 -36.77
N LYS A 165 -30.93 -8.80 -36.94
CA LYS A 165 -31.76 -9.14 -38.09
C LYS A 165 -32.41 -7.91 -38.70
N CYS A 166 -32.62 -7.94 -40.00
CA CYS A 166 -33.49 -7.00 -40.69
C CYS A 166 -34.78 -7.70 -41.16
N LYS A 167 -35.76 -6.92 -41.66
CA LYS A 167 -37.03 -7.46 -42.16
C LYS A 167 -36.87 -8.39 -43.36
N ASP A 168 -35.81 -8.21 -44.14
CA ASP A 168 -35.46 -9.08 -45.28
C ASP A 168 -34.75 -10.37 -44.84
N MET A 169 -34.73 -10.68 -43.53
CA MET A 169 -34.15 -11.88 -42.95
C MET A 169 -32.61 -12.02 -43.06
N HIS A 170 -31.90 -10.97 -43.50
CA HIS A 170 -30.45 -10.93 -43.37
C HIS A 170 -30.06 -10.99 -41.89
N THR A 171 -29.03 -11.79 -41.57
CA THR A 171 -28.59 -12.03 -40.20
C THR A 171 -27.11 -11.66 -40.05
N ILE A 172 -26.80 -10.83 -39.06
CA ILE A 172 -25.43 -10.46 -38.69
C ILE A 172 -25.15 -10.98 -37.29
N LYS A 173 -24.09 -11.78 -37.13
CA LYS A 173 -23.68 -12.31 -35.82
C LYS A 173 -22.38 -11.69 -35.38
N ILE A 174 -22.38 -11.05 -34.21
CA ILE A 174 -21.23 -10.30 -33.70
C ILE A 174 -21.00 -10.66 -32.23
N ASP A 175 -19.73 -10.86 -31.86
CA ASP A 175 -19.33 -11.01 -30.46
C ASP A 175 -18.80 -9.68 -29.93
N THR A 176 -19.15 -9.31 -28.69
CA THR A 176 -18.56 -8.12 -28.03
C THR A 176 -17.08 -8.31 -27.66
N SER A 177 -16.48 -9.45 -27.98
CA SER A 177 -15.06 -9.72 -27.80
C SER A 177 -14.44 -10.32 -29.05
N SER A 178 -13.22 -9.88 -29.37
CA SER A 178 -12.35 -10.65 -30.27
C SER A 178 -12.08 -12.04 -29.71
N ARG A 179 -11.83 -12.99 -30.62
CA ARG A 179 -11.47 -14.36 -30.29
C ARG A 179 -9.96 -14.54 -30.32
N LEU A 180 -9.49 -15.29 -29.33
CA LEU A 180 -8.12 -15.78 -29.20
C LEU A 180 -8.03 -17.20 -29.78
N PRO A 181 -6.82 -17.74 -29.97
CA PRO A 181 -6.61 -19.15 -30.31
C PRO A 181 -7.44 -20.09 -29.41
N GLY A 182 -7.94 -21.19 -29.98
CA GLY A 182 -8.85 -22.11 -29.29
C GLY A 182 -10.26 -21.57 -29.05
N GLY A 183 -10.62 -20.44 -29.66
CA GLY A 183 -11.97 -19.86 -29.60
C GLY A 183 -12.30 -19.11 -28.30
N LYS A 184 -11.30 -18.91 -27.42
CA LYS A 184 -11.45 -18.17 -26.16
C LYS A 184 -11.74 -16.70 -26.40
N PHE A 185 -12.48 -16.06 -25.50
CA PHE A 185 -12.78 -14.63 -25.61
C PHE A 185 -11.68 -13.78 -24.94
N LEU A 186 -11.13 -12.81 -25.69
CA LEU A 186 -10.14 -11.86 -25.19
C LEU A 186 -10.62 -11.12 -23.93
N VAL A 187 -11.86 -10.63 -23.93
CA VAL A 187 -12.45 -9.91 -22.80
C VAL A 187 -12.45 -10.77 -21.53
N ASN A 188 -12.90 -12.01 -21.62
CA ASN A 188 -12.93 -12.92 -20.46
C ASN A 188 -11.51 -13.23 -19.98
N LEU A 189 -10.55 -13.46 -20.88
CA LEU A 189 -9.15 -13.67 -20.50
C LEU A 189 -8.57 -12.45 -19.79
N ARG A 190 -8.85 -11.23 -20.28
CA ARG A 190 -8.39 -9.98 -19.65
C ARG A 190 -8.96 -9.79 -18.24
N VAL A 191 -10.23 -10.14 -18.02
CA VAL A 191 -10.82 -10.10 -16.67
C VAL A 191 -10.20 -11.16 -15.77
N LEU A 192 -10.04 -12.41 -16.24
CA LEU A 192 -9.33 -13.46 -15.50
C LEU A 192 -7.92 -13.01 -15.12
N HIS A 193 -7.18 -12.42 -16.06
CA HIS A 193 -5.87 -11.84 -15.79
C HIS A 193 -5.93 -10.78 -14.69
N GLY A 194 -6.92 -9.87 -14.73
CA GLY A 194 -7.13 -8.90 -13.66
C GLY A 194 -7.39 -9.56 -12.29
N ILE A 195 -8.15 -10.66 -12.24
CA ILE A 195 -8.41 -11.39 -10.99
C ILE A 195 -7.12 -12.02 -10.45
N TYR A 196 -6.38 -12.75 -11.30
CA TYR A 196 -5.12 -13.38 -10.90
C TYR A 196 -4.08 -12.35 -10.47
N SER A 197 -3.98 -11.22 -11.18
CA SER A 197 -2.93 -10.23 -10.96
C SER A 197 -3.19 -9.24 -9.81
N SER A 198 -4.42 -9.16 -9.29
CA SER A 198 -4.82 -8.19 -8.25
C SER A 198 -4.93 -8.77 -6.84
N GLY A 199 -4.79 -10.09 -6.69
CA GLY A 199 -5.04 -10.77 -5.40
C GLY A 199 -6.51 -11.05 -5.12
N LEU A 200 -7.43 -10.70 -6.03
CA LEU A 200 -8.85 -11.06 -5.90
C LEU A 200 -9.05 -12.58 -5.83
N ARG A 201 -10.12 -13.00 -5.15
CA ARG A 201 -10.60 -14.39 -5.17
C ARG A 201 -11.81 -14.49 -6.10
N TYR A 202 -12.03 -15.68 -6.65
CA TYR A 202 -13.21 -15.95 -7.47
C TYR A 202 -14.50 -15.53 -6.75
N ALA A 203 -14.71 -15.93 -5.49
CA ALA A 203 -15.91 -15.55 -4.72
C ALA A 203 -16.06 -14.03 -4.49
N GLN A 204 -14.97 -13.26 -4.48
CA GLN A 204 -15.03 -11.79 -4.37
C GLN A 204 -15.38 -11.17 -5.72
N TYR A 205 -14.75 -11.66 -6.78
CA TYR A 205 -15.06 -11.29 -8.16
C TYR A 205 -16.51 -11.59 -8.52
N GLU A 206 -16.98 -12.81 -8.25
CA GLU A 206 -18.32 -13.28 -8.57
C GLU A 206 -19.38 -12.40 -7.90
N ARG A 207 -19.18 -12.08 -6.61
CA ARG A 207 -20.06 -11.17 -5.87
C ARG A 207 -20.06 -9.77 -6.45
N PHE A 208 -18.88 -9.23 -6.75
CA PHE A 208 -18.75 -7.92 -7.39
C PHE A 208 -19.50 -7.90 -8.72
N ALA A 209 -19.29 -8.89 -9.58
CA ALA A 209 -19.90 -8.97 -10.89
C ALA A 209 -21.43 -9.10 -10.82
N LYS A 210 -21.93 -10.03 -9.98
CA LYS A 210 -23.38 -10.22 -9.75
C LYS A 210 -24.06 -8.97 -9.23
N TYR A 211 -23.45 -8.26 -8.28
CA TYR A 211 -24.06 -7.06 -7.69
C TYR A 211 -23.95 -5.83 -8.59
N ALA A 212 -22.98 -5.82 -9.52
CA ALA A 212 -22.84 -4.79 -10.52
C ALA A 212 -23.71 -5.03 -11.77
N GLY A 213 -24.39 -6.19 -11.88
CA GLY A 213 -25.14 -6.55 -13.09
C GLY A 213 -24.23 -6.75 -14.32
N ILE A 214 -22.94 -7.03 -14.10
CA ILE A 214 -22.01 -7.37 -15.19
C ILE A 214 -21.91 -8.89 -15.27
N GLY A 215 -21.95 -9.45 -16.48
CA GLY A 215 -21.96 -10.91 -16.67
C GLY A 215 -20.78 -11.62 -15.96
N VAL A 216 -20.93 -12.90 -15.62
CA VAL A 216 -20.02 -13.63 -14.70
C VAL A 216 -19.35 -14.81 -15.40
N ILE A 217 -18.02 -14.85 -15.37
CA ILE A 217 -17.24 -15.98 -15.86
C ILE A 217 -17.46 -17.18 -14.92
N PRO A 218 -17.85 -18.36 -15.44
CA PRO A 218 -18.06 -19.55 -14.63
C PRO A 218 -16.79 -20.00 -13.88
N GLU A 219 -16.96 -20.58 -12.69
CA GLU A 219 -15.85 -21.04 -11.86
C GLU A 219 -15.00 -22.10 -12.57
N SER A 220 -15.62 -22.96 -13.40
CA SER A 220 -14.91 -23.94 -14.21
C SER A 220 -13.89 -23.29 -15.15
N ALA A 221 -14.26 -22.20 -15.83
CA ALA A 221 -13.36 -21.46 -16.72
C ALA A 221 -12.25 -20.72 -15.97
N PHE A 222 -12.50 -20.33 -14.71
CA PHE A 222 -11.46 -19.81 -13.82
C PHE A 222 -10.42 -20.88 -13.52
N HIS A 223 -10.84 -22.07 -13.08
CA HIS A 223 -9.92 -23.17 -12.77
C HIS A 223 -9.19 -23.72 -14.00
N GLU A 224 -9.80 -23.70 -15.19
CA GLU A 224 -9.19 -24.16 -16.44
C GLU A 224 -7.87 -23.44 -16.77
N VAL A 225 -7.78 -22.14 -16.49
CA VAL A 225 -6.58 -21.34 -16.80
C VAL A 225 -5.60 -21.25 -15.62
N GLN A 226 -5.95 -21.79 -14.45
CA GLN A 226 -5.20 -21.57 -13.23
C GLN A 226 -3.74 -22.01 -13.32
N ASP A 227 -3.49 -23.20 -13.87
CA ASP A 227 -2.14 -23.76 -13.95
C ASP A 227 -1.25 -22.91 -14.85
N MET A 228 -1.75 -22.48 -16.02
CA MET A 228 -1.04 -21.55 -16.90
C MET A 228 -0.65 -20.25 -16.19
N PHE A 229 -1.56 -19.66 -15.41
CA PHE A 229 -1.26 -18.46 -14.62
C PHE A 229 -0.23 -18.73 -13.51
N CYS A 230 -0.27 -19.89 -12.86
CA CYS A 230 0.71 -20.26 -11.85
C CYS A 230 2.10 -20.36 -12.48
N ASP A 231 2.23 -21.11 -13.57
CA ASP A 231 3.51 -21.37 -14.23
C ASP A 231 4.16 -20.08 -14.75
N VAL A 232 3.38 -19.23 -15.43
CA VAL A 232 3.85 -17.94 -15.93
C VAL A 232 4.28 -17.00 -14.79
N THR A 233 3.57 -17.03 -13.65
CA THR A 233 3.94 -16.22 -12.48
C THR A 233 5.22 -16.74 -11.83
N ASP A 234 5.36 -18.06 -11.74
CA ASP A 234 6.52 -18.73 -11.15
C ASP A 234 7.80 -18.46 -11.96
N ASP A 235 7.71 -18.38 -13.29
CA ASP A 235 8.86 -18.01 -14.12
C ASP A 235 9.19 -16.52 -14.02
N ALA A 236 8.19 -15.64 -14.08
CA ALA A 236 8.41 -14.20 -13.95
C ALA A 236 9.04 -13.82 -12.60
N VAL A 237 8.65 -14.48 -11.50
CA VAL A 237 9.25 -14.19 -10.18
C VAL A 237 10.69 -14.70 -10.09
N LYS A 238 11.05 -15.82 -10.73
CA LYS A 238 12.45 -16.31 -10.74
C LYS A 238 13.36 -15.28 -11.41
N GLU A 239 12.93 -14.74 -12.55
CA GLU A 239 13.63 -13.67 -13.27
C GLU A 239 13.73 -12.41 -12.41
N SER A 240 12.60 -11.93 -11.89
CA SER A 240 12.59 -10.71 -11.04
C SER A 240 13.47 -10.81 -9.81
N VAL A 241 13.56 -11.99 -9.19
CA VAL A 241 14.45 -12.24 -8.04
C VAL A 241 15.91 -12.38 -8.48
N SER A 242 16.18 -12.90 -9.69
CA SER A 242 17.53 -12.93 -10.26
C SER A 242 18.02 -11.52 -10.55
N ASP A 243 17.22 -10.71 -11.24
CA ASP A 243 17.56 -9.31 -11.55
C ASP A 243 17.79 -8.50 -10.27
N ALA A 244 16.94 -8.69 -9.26
CA ALA A 244 17.11 -8.04 -7.96
C ALA A 244 18.42 -8.46 -7.25
N LEU A 245 18.82 -9.73 -7.38
CA LEU A 245 20.06 -10.23 -6.80
C LEU A 245 21.27 -9.66 -7.53
N ASP A 246 21.24 -9.61 -8.87
CA ASP A 246 22.30 -9.03 -9.68
C ASP A 246 22.45 -7.53 -9.41
N ASP A 247 21.34 -6.81 -9.25
CA ASP A 247 21.32 -5.40 -8.84
C ASP A 247 21.97 -5.20 -7.46
N GLU A 248 21.68 -6.06 -6.48
CA GLU A 248 22.24 -5.98 -5.12
C GLU A 248 23.74 -6.28 -5.12
N VAL A 249 24.17 -7.32 -5.85
CA VAL A 249 25.59 -7.67 -6.02
C VAL A 249 26.32 -6.52 -6.71
N GLY A 250 25.79 -6.02 -7.84
CA GLY A 250 26.38 -4.91 -8.58
C GLY A 250 26.49 -3.64 -7.73
N THR A 251 25.44 -3.29 -6.98
CA THR A 251 25.45 -2.14 -6.05
C THR A 251 26.52 -2.32 -4.96
N THR A 252 26.63 -3.50 -4.37
CA THR A 252 27.62 -3.79 -3.33
C THR A 252 29.05 -3.71 -3.86
N VAL A 253 29.30 -4.25 -5.05
CA VAL A 253 30.62 -4.19 -5.70
C VAL A 253 31.01 -2.74 -6.03
N LEU A 254 30.07 -1.92 -6.50
CA LEU A 254 30.32 -0.49 -6.80
C LEU A 254 30.63 0.35 -5.56
N GLU A 255 30.18 -0.06 -4.38
CA GLU A 255 30.51 0.59 -3.11
C GLU A 255 31.90 0.22 -2.58
N CYS A 256 32.52 -0.85 -3.10
CA CYS A 256 33.85 -1.28 -2.67
C CYS A 256 34.94 -0.40 -3.32
N GLU A 257 35.97 -0.02 -2.55
CA GLU A 257 37.12 0.74 -3.07
C GLU A 257 37.93 -0.09 -4.09
N ASN A 258 38.09 -1.39 -3.83
CA ASN A 258 38.61 -2.37 -4.78
C ASN A 258 37.67 -3.58 -4.88
N VAL A 259 37.62 -4.21 -6.05
CA VAL A 259 36.79 -5.41 -6.27
C VAL A 259 37.17 -6.55 -5.33
N ASP A 260 38.45 -6.67 -4.97
CA ASP A 260 38.96 -7.69 -4.03
C ASP A 260 38.46 -7.48 -2.59
N ASP A 261 37.91 -6.31 -2.26
CA ASP A 261 37.31 -6.03 -0.95
C ASP A 261 35.87 -6.58 -0.82
N TYR A 262 35.30 -7.09 -1.92
CA TYR A 262 33.96 -7.66 -1.94
C TYR A 262 33.88 -8.95 -1.11
N LYS A 263 33.11 -8.90 -0.02
CA LYS A 263 32.90 -10.04 0.91
C LYS A 263 31.56 -10.74 0.74
N GLY A 264 30.72 -10.27 -0.19
CA GLY A 264 29.33 -10.70 -0.33
C GLY A 264 28.31 -9.60 -0.03
N ILE A 265 27.05 -9.87 -0.36
CA ILE A 265 25.92 -8.96 -0.13
C ILE A 265 25.47 -8.96 1.32
N THR A 266 24.80 -7.89 1.75
CA THR A 266 24.06 -7.87 3.02
C THR A 266 22.60 -8.17 2.75
N ILE A 267 22.05 -9.15 3.47
CA ILE A 267 20.64 -9.51 3.34
C ILE A 267 19.90 -9.30 4.66
N VAL A 268 18.61 -9.02 4.58
CA VAL A 268 17.70 -8.97 5.72
C VAL A 268 16.52 -9.91 5.52
N SER A 269 16.20 -10.74 6.51
CA SER A 269 15.11 -11.72 6.40
C SER A 269 14.15 -11.73 7.57
N ASP A 270 12.92 -12.16 7.29
CA ASP A 270 11.89 -12.45 8.30
C ASP A 270 11.02 -13.62 7.83
N ALA A 271 10.39 -14.29 8.80
CA ALA A 271 9.43 -15.36 8.58
C ALA A 271 7.99 -14.89 8.87
N ARG A 272 7.19 -14.80 7.82
CA ARG A 272 5.77 -14.50 7.89
C ARG A 272 4.94 -15.78 7.89
N HIS A 273 4.31 -16.08 9.02
CA HIS A 273 3.30 -17.13 9.09
C HIS A 273 1.99 -16.69 8.39
N GLY A 274 1.49 -17.55 7.49
CA GLY A 274 0.29 -17.32 6.69
C GLY A 274 -1.01 -17.23 7.49
N TRP A 275 -1.06 -17.69 8.74
CA TRP A 275 -2.23 -17.65 9.64
C TRP A 275 -1.77 -17.66 11.11
N ARG A 276 -2.71 -17.46 12.04
CA ARG A 276 -2.42 -17.47 13.48
C ARG A 276 -2.39 -18.91 14.04
N LYS A 277 -1.30 -19.27 14.74
CA LYS A 277 -1.01 -20.59 15.35
C LYS A 277 -0.91 -21.75 14.35
N ASN A 278 0.08 -22.64 14.53
CA ASN A 278 0.30 -23.86 13.74
C ASN A 278 0.16 -23.65 12.24
N SER A 279 1.04 -22.80 11.73
CA SER A 279 0.90 -22.26 10.41
C SER A 279 1.21 -23.29 9.32
N ARG A 280 0.20 -23.80 8.59
CA ARG A 280 0.40 -24.67 7.40
C ARG A 280 1.32 -24.08 6.31
N PHE A 281 1.51 -22.76 6.24
CA PHE A 281 2.46 -22.10 5.34
C PHE A 281 3.21 -20.99 6.07
N SER A 282 4.49 -20.83 5.76
CA SER A 282 5.30 -19.70 6.20
C SER A 282 6.09 -19.20 5.00
N ASP A 283 6.09 -17.89 4.79
CA ASP A 283 6.93 -17.20 3.82
C ASP A 283 8.20 -16.76 4.53
N ILE A 284 9.35 -17.19 4.04
CA ILE A 284 10.65 -16.69 4.48
C ILE A 284 11.18 -15.86 3.32
N ILE A 285 11.37 -14.57 3.55
CA ILE A 285 11.75 -13.60 2.53
C ILE A 285 13.10 -13.01 2.91
N SER A 286 13.96 -12.82 1.92
CA SER A 286 15.21 -12.08 2.05
C SER A 286 15.20 -10.90 1.11
N LEU A 287 15.42 -9.71 1.66
CA LEU A 287 15.67 -8.49 0.90
C LEU A 287 17.16 -8.20 0.84
N GLY A 288 17.62 -7.68 -0.30
CA GLY A 288 18.91 -7.01 -0.39
C GLY A 288 18.87 -5.73 0.44
N TYR A 289 19.90 -5.49 1.26
CA TYR A 289 19.92 -4.37 2.18
C TYR A 289 20.16 -3.02 1.49
N ARG A 290 20.77 -3.02 0.30
CA ARG A 290 20.99 -1.80 -0.49
C ARG A 290 19.80 -1.45 -1.37
N THR A 291 19.27 -2.45 -2.08
CA THR A 291 18.20 -2.26 -3.06
C THR A 291 16.80 -2.33 -2.47
N ASN A 292 16.65 -2.87 -1.26
CA ASN A 292 15.37 -3.20 -0.62
C ASN A 292 14.48 -4.16 -1.44
N LYS A 293 15.01 -4.75 -2.52
CA LYS A 293 14.30 -5.72 -3.37
C LYS A 293 14.42 -7.12 -2.79
N VAL A 294 13.46 -7.98 -3.11
CA VAL A 294 13.49 -9.41 -2.76
C VAL A 294 14.53 -10.10 -3.62
N VAL A 295 15.60 -10.58 -2.96
CA VAL A 295 16.73 -11.30 -3.58
C VAL A 295 16.66 -12.82 -3.34
N GLY A 296 15.79 -13.25 -2.42
CA GLY A 296 15.54 -14.66 -2.16
C GLY A 296 14.23 -14.86 -1.41
N TYR A 297 13.58 -16.00 -1.63
CA TYR A 297 12.38 -16.37 -0.90
C TYR A 297 12.21 -17.88 -0.80
N ALA A 298 11.51 -18.34 0.23
CA ALA A 298 11.12 -19.73 0.41
C ALA A 298 9.71 -19.81 1.02
N VAL A 299 8.84 -20.60 0.40
CA VAL A 299 7.54 -20.96 0.98
C VAL A 299 7.67 -22.34 1.61
N VAL A 300 7.46 -22.42 2.92
CA VAL A 300 7.54 -23.67 3.70
C VAL A 300 6.15 -24.07 4.15
N SER A 301 5.74 -25.29 3.83
CA SER A 301 4.44 -25.85 4.18
C SER A 301 4.53 -26.92 5.26
N HIS A 302 3.38 -27.35 5.81
CA HIS A 302 3.34 -28.54 6.67
C HIS A 302 3.77 -29.83 5.98
N GLY A 303 3.79 -29.86 4.64
CA GLY A 303 4.36 -30.98 3.89
C GLY A 303 5.89 -31.01 3.98
N ASP A 304 6.53 -29.86 4.20
CA ASP A 304 7.98 -29.73 4.37
C ASP A 304 8.41 -29.98 5.82
N ASP A 305 7.69 -29.37 6.78
CA ASP A 305 7.86 -29.64 8.21
C ASP A 305 6.50 -29.47 8.92
N PRO A 306 6.01 -30.47 9.68
CA PRO A 306 4.72 -30.34 10.37
C PRO A 306 4.72 -29.28 11.51
N CYS A 307 5.89 -28.80 11.92
CA CYS A 307 6.06 -27.87 13.03
C CYS A 307 6.34 -26.45 12.52
N SER A 308 5.32 -25.59 12.55
CA SER A 308 5.42 -24.20 12.10
C SER A 308 6.55 -23.37 12.73
N GLN A 309 6.94 -23.72 13.96
CA GLN A 309 8.04 -23.08 14.70
C GLN A 309 9.41 -23.38 14.09
N ARG A 310 9.54 -24.46 13.31
CA ARG A 310 10.76 -24.83 12.58
C ARG A 310 10.78 -24.33 11.14
N HIS A 311 9.64 -23.83 10.62
CA HIS A 311 9.57 -23.37 9.23
C HIS A 311 10.58 -22.29 8.93
N GLU A 312 10.80 -21.36 9.86
CA GLU A 312 11.75 -20.26 9.66
C GLU A 312 13.17 -20.79 9.41
N LEU A 313 13.68 -21.70 10.26
CA LEU A 313 14.98 -22.32 10.04
C LEU A 313 15.03 -23.11 8.72
N HIS A 314 13.97 -23.86 8.40
CA HIS A 314 13.90 -24.62 7.16
C HIS A 314 13.88 -23.71 5.93
N GLY A 315 13.19 -22.58 6.00
CA GLY A 315 13.15 -21.59 4.93
C GLY A 315 14.48 -20.86 4.76
N VAL A 316 15.17 -20.52 5.86
CA VAL A 316 16.53 -19.95 5.80
C VAL A 316 17.51 -20.91 5.14
N LYS A 317 17.44 -22.22 5.42
CA LYS A 317 18.27 -23.22 4.72
C LYS A 317 18.05 -23.19 3.21
N LYS A 318 16.78 -23.27 2.78
CA LYS A 318 16.41 -23.16 1.36
C LYS A 318 16.86 -21.84 0.72
N LEU A 319 16.83 -20.75 1.49
CA LEU A 319 17.27 -19.45 1.04
C LEU A 319 18.77 -19.42 0.75
N TYR A 320 19.59 -19.97 1.65
CA TYR A 320 21.03 -20.09 1.46
C TYR A 320 21.40 -21.03 0.31
N GLU A 321 20.69 -22.16 0.18
CA GLU A 321 20.82 -23.06 -0.98
C GLU A 321 20.59 -22.30 -2.29
N GLY A 322 19.47 -21.58 -2.41
CA GLY A 322 19.14 -20.83 -3.62
C GLY A 322 20.07 -19.65 -3.92
N LEU A 323 20.61 -18.97 -2.89
CA LEU A 323 21.62 -17.92 -3.08
C LEU A 323 22.95 -18.51 -3.56
N SER A 324 23.37 -19.64 -2.98
CA SER A 324 24.60 -20.35 -3.36
C SER A 324 24.52 -20.90 -4.78
N GLU A 325 23.38 -21.44 -5.20
CA GLU A 325 23.16 -21.93 -6.58
C GLU A 325 23.32 -20.82 -7.62
N LYS A 326 22.99 -19.58 -7.24
CA LYS A 326 23.17 -18.38 -8.08
C LYS A 326 24.55 -17.72 -7.94
N GLY A 327 25.46 -18.31 -7.15
CA GLY A 327 26.81 -17.79 -6.93
C GLY A 327 26.87 -16.53 -6.06
N ALA A 328 25.81 -16.21 -5.32
CA ALA A 328 25.78 -15.04 -4.44
C ALA A 328 26.30 -15.38 -3.04
N ASN A 329 27.41 -14.74 -2.65
CA ASN A 329 27.95 -14.83 -1.30
C ASN A 329 27.23 -13.84 -0.36
N VAL A 330 26.89 -14.29 0.85
CA VAL A 330 26.33 -13.43 1.90
C VAL A 330 27.45 -13.00 2.84
N HIS A 331 27.60 -11.70 3.08
CA HIS A 331 28.54 -11.17 4.06
C HIS A 331 27.89 -10.97 5.43
N ILE A 332 26.70 -10.35 5.44
CA ILE A 332 25.94 -10.03 6.66
C ILE A 332 24.51 -10.54 6.48
N HIS A 333 24.01 -11.26 7.47
CA HIS A 333 22.61 -11.68 7.52
C HIS A 333 21.90 -11.03 8.70
N GLY A 334 21.05 -10.05 8.39
CA GLY A 334 20.16 -9.39 9.32
C GLY A 334 18.85 -10.13 9.53
N HIS A 335 18.46 -10.40 10.76
CA HIS A 335 17.14 -11.00 11.04
C HIS A 335 16.64 -10.72 12.46
N ASP A 336 15.36 -11.00 12.71
CA ASP A 336 14.82 -10.96 14.07
C ASP A 336 15.48 -12.04 14.93
N ARG A 337 15.73 -11.74 16.22
CA ARG A 337 16.49 -12.67 17.08
C ARG A 337 15.80 -14.04 17.19
N ASN A 338 16.39 -15.03 16.52
CA ASN A 338 15.99 -16.43 16.60
C ASN A 338 17.22 -17.29 16.94
N VAL A 339 17.16 -18.00 18.08
CA VAL A 339 18.27 -18.81 18.59
C VAL A 339 18.66 -19.93 17.63
N SER A 340 17.68 -20.53 16.94
CA SER A 340 17.93 -21.61 15.98
C SER A 340 18.65 -21.10 14.73
N ILE A 341 18.32 -19.91 14.24
CA ILE A 341 19.03 -19.28 13.12
C ILE A 341 20.43 -18.87 13.55
N ASN A 342 20.58 -18.22 14.72
CA ASN A 342 21.90 -17.84 15.25
C ASN A 342 22.85 -19.03 15.35
N ASN A 343 22.36 -20.18 15.85
CA ASN A 343 23.15 -21.40 15.92
C ASN A 343 23.46 -21.98 14.54
N TYR A 344 22.50 -21.94 13.61
CA TYR A 344 22.70 -22.42 12.25
C TYR A 344 23.78 -21.61 11.51
N LEU A 345 23.66 -20.27 11.50
CA LEU A 345 24.65 -19.39 10.89
C LEU A 345 26.03 -19.59 11.52
N LYS A 346 26.12 -19.59 12.85
CA LYS A 346 27.39 -19.79 13.56
C LYS A 346 28.07 -21.14 13.24
N THR A 347 27.30 -22.19 12.95
CA THR A 347 27.84 -23.54 12.72
C THR A 347 28.10 -23.85 11.27
N GLN A 348 27.25 -23.39 10.35
CA GLN A 348 27.33 -23.72 8.92
C GLN A 348 27.99 -22.63 8.08
N TYR A 349 27.90 -21.37 8.53
CA TYR A 349 28.45 -20.20 7.83
C TYR A 349 29.20 -19.27 8.81
N PRO A 350 30.27 -19.75 9.47
CA PRO A 350 31.02 -18.98 10.46
C PRO A 350 31.65 -17.69 9.91
N GLU A 351 31.82 -17.59 8.58
CA GLU A 351 32.28 -16.42 7.84
C GLU A 351 31.20 -15.34 7.68
N VAL A 352 29.91 -15.71 7.79
CA VAL A 352 28.79 -14.76 7.73
C VAL A 352 28.67 -14.03 9.07
N THR A 353 28.60 -12.71 8.99
CA THR A 353 28.29 -11.89 10.16
C THR A 353 26.79 -11.97 10.44
N ASN A 354 26.42 -12.69 11.49
CA ASN A 354 25.05 -12.72 11.99
C ASN A 354 24.69 -11.39 12.68
N ALA A 355 23.62 -10.74 12.24
CA ALA A 355 23.13 -9.48 12.79
C ALA A 355 21.66 -9.58 13.24
N ASN A 356 21.40 -9.39 14.52
CA ASN A 356 20.05 -9.28 15.06
C ASN A 356 19.48 -7.86 14.83
N ASP A 357 18.19 -7.77 14.50
CA ASP A 357 17.50 -6.49 14.29
C ASP A 357 17.58 -5.55 15.51
N THR A 358 18.14 -4.36 15.26
CA THR A 358 18.27 -3.29 16.26
C THR A 358 16.96 -2.64 16.64
N TRP A 359 15.97 -2.58 15.74
CA TRP A 359 14.68 -1.96 16.03
C TRP A 359 13.91 -2.78 17.07
N HIS A 360 13.75 -4.08 16.86
CA HIS A 360 13.15 -5.00 17.83
C HIS A 360 13.96 -5.04 19.13
N ALA A 361 15.28 -4.99 19.06
CA ALA A 361 16.14 -4.96 20.24
C ALA A 361 15.86 -3.74 21.14
N THR A 362 15.83 -2.53 20.57
CA THR A 362 15.57 -1.30 21.34
C THR A 362 14.12 -1.21 21.84
N LYS A 363 13.16 -1.80 21.14
CA LYS A 363 11.78 -1.94 21.64
C LYS A 363 11.71 -2.79 22.91
N ASN A 364 12.50 -3.87 22.97
CA ASN A 364 12.61 -4.70 24.17
C ASN A 364 13.28 -3.96 25.34
N VAL A 365 14.25 -3.07 25.08
CA VAL A 365 14.85 -2.22 26.12
C VAL A 365 13.79 -1.40 26.86
N ALA A 366 12.92 -0.72 26.13
CA ALA A 366 11.84 0.07 26.74
C ALA A 366 10.91 -0.80 27.58
N LYS A 367 10.60 -2.03 27.12
CA LYS A 367 9.75 -3.00 27.83
C LYS A 367 10.38 -3.48 29.13
N GLU A 368 11.67 -3.81 29.12
CA GLU A 368 12.40 -4.24 30.32
C GLU A 368 12.55 -3.10 31.33
N LEU A 369 12.90 -1.89 30.86
CA LEU A 369 13.01 -0.71 31.72
C LEU A 369 11.67 -0.30 32.34
N LYS A 370 10.56 -0.50 31.63
CA LYS A 370 9.23 -0.21 32.16
C LYS A 370 8.95 -0.92 33.48
N LYS A 371 9.52 -2.12 33.70
CA LYS A 371 9.38 -2.90 34.93
C LYS A 371 9.97 -2.20 36.15
N VAL A 372 11.05 -1.42 35.96
CA VAL A 372 11.74 -0.67 37.03
C VAL A 372 11.36 0.80 37.11
N CYS A 373 10.84 1.37 36.00
CA CYS A 373 10.45 2.78 35.93
C CYS A 373 8.97 3.02 36.29
N SER A 374 8.09 2.03 36.15
CA SER A 374 6.65 2.22 36.36
C SER A 374 5.96 0.96 36.88
N GLY A 375 5.11 1.11 37.89
CA GLY A 375 4.37 -0.01 38.47
C GLY A 375 3.54 0.42 39.69
N PRO A 376 2.81 -0.51 40.32
CA PRO A 376 1.99 -0.24 41.50
C PRO A 376 2.82 0.24 42.70
N GLN A 377 2.27 1.14 43.52
CA GLN A 377 2.97 1.75 44.67
C GLN A 377 3.62 0.73 45.62
N TYR A 378 2.99 -0.44 45.84
CA TYR A 378 3.50 -1.48 46.76
C TYR A 378 4.80 -2.16 46.29
N GLN A 379 5.18 -1.98 45.02
CA GLN A 379 6.42 -2.50 44.44
C GLN A 379 7.59 -1.50 44.54
N HIS A 380 7.34 -0.30 45.07
CA HIS A 380 8.35 0.74 45.28
C HIS A 380 9.44 0.26 46.24
N GLY A 381 10.71 0.47 45.86
CA GLY A 381 11.88 0.01 46.60
C GLY A 381 12.17 -1.49 46.47
N LYS A 382 11.33 -2.27 45.76
CA LYS A 382 11.54 -3.70 45.50
C LYS A 382 11.86 -3.97 44.04
N THR A 383 10.93 -3.63 43.16
CA THR A 383 11.06 -3.85 41.70
C THR A 383 10.93 -2.57 40.89
N LEU A 384 10.53 -1.45 41.51
CA LEU A 384 10.53 -0.12 40.89
C LEU A 384 11.08 0.94 41.84
N HIS A 385 11.58 2.05 41.29
CA HIS A 385 12.08 3.17 42.09
C HIS A 385 11.71 4.52 41.47
N GLY A 386 11.44 5.53 42.32
CA GLY A 386 10.97 6.86 41.89
C GLY A 386 11.99 7.60 41.02
N GLU A 387 13.27 7.51 41.38
CA GLU A 387 14.38 8.10 40.61
C GLU A 387 14.50 7.55 39.17
N LEU A 388 13.92 6.38 38.87
CA LEU A 388 13.98 5.76 37.54
C LEU A 388 12.82 6.17 36.62
N SER A 389 11.80 6.84 37.15
CA SER A 389 10.52 7.10 36.47
C SER A 389 10.64 7.85 35.13
N ASP A 390 11.69 8.66 34.97
CA ASP A 390 11.91 9.53 33.80
C ASP A 390 12.98 9.02 32.81
N LYS A 391 13.56 7.83 33.06
CA LYS A 391 14.76 7.33 32.37
C LYS A 391 14.49 6.41 31.18
N SER A 392 13.36 5.70 31.15
CA SER A 392 13.08 4.64 30.17
C SER A 392 13.25 5.10 28.71
N ALA A 393 12.65 6.23 28.34
CA ALA A 393 12.72 6.75 26.97
C ALA A 393 14.14 7.19 26.58
N SER A 394 14.84 7.88 27.49
CA SER A 394 16.21 8.36 27.26
C SER A 394 17.21 7.20 27.13
N ILE A 395 17.06 6.15 27.94
CA ILE A 395 17.92 4.97 27.83
C ILE A 395 17.67 4.23 26.51
N LYS A 396 16.42 4.09 26.07
CA LYS A 396 16.12 3.51 24.74
C LYS A 396 16.89 4.24 23.63
N THR A 397 16.83 5.58 23.64
CA THR A 397 17.55 6.41 22.67
C THR A 397 19.06 6.25 22.79
N HIS A 398 19.59 6.21 24.01
CA HIS A 398 21.02 6.00 24.27
C HIS A 398 21.49 4.62 23.81
N THR A 399 20.71 3.56 24.01
CA THR A 399 21.04 2.22 23.49
C THR A 399 21.16 2.23 21.97
N TYR A 400 20.23 2.90 21.27
CA TYR A 400 20.31 3.01 19.81
C TYR A 400 21.57 3.80 19.38
N TYR A 401 21.87 4.91 20.06
CA TYR A 401 23.12 5.65 19.86
C TYR A 401 24.35 4.77 20.11
N ALA A 402 24.36 3.99 21.20
CA ALA A 402 25.47 3.12 21.56
C ALA A 402 25.73 2.05 20.50
N ILE A 403 24.67 1.47 19.91
CA ILE A 403 24.79 0.51 18.80
C ILE A 403 25.37 1.19 17.56
N LYS A 404 24.84 2.37 17.19
CA LYS A 404 25.29 3.10 16.00
C LYS A 404 26.75 3.58 16.10
N ASN A 405 27.25 3.83 17.30
CA ASN A 405 28.59 4.40 17.54
C ASN A 405 29.54 3.41 18.22
N CYS A 406 29.29 2.10 18.13
CA CYS A 406 30.22 1.09 18.64
C CYS A 406 31.30 0.68 17.63
N ASP A 407 31.25 1.17 16.38
CA ASP A 407 32.23 0.88 15.32
C ASP A 407 32.52 -0.62 15.17
N GLY A 408 31.47 -1.45 15.22
CA GLY A 408 31.62 -2.90 15.15
C GLY A 408 32.16 -3.58 16.43
N SER A 409 32.53 -2.83 17.48
CA SER A 409 33.13 -3.37 18.69
C SER A 409 32.09 -3.75 19.76
N PRO A 410 32.00 -5.03 20.15
CA PRO A 410 31.08 -5.49 21.20
C PRO A 410 31.45 -4.92 22.58
N ASP A 411 32.74 -4.68 22.83
CA ASP A 411 33.23 -4.12 24.09
C ASP A 411 32.92 -2.63 24.20
N LYS A 412 33.06 -1.88 23.09
CA LYS A 412 32.64 -0.47 23.04
C LYS A 412 31.14 -0.34 23.27
N LEU A 413 30.34 -1.24 22.71
CA LEU A 413 28.89 -1.29 22.95
C LEU A 413 28.59 -1.54 24.44
N ARG A 414 29.22 -2.53 25.08
CA ARG A 414 29.04 -2.77 26.52
C ARG A 414 29.48 -1.59 27.36
N ALA A 415 30.64 -1.00 27.08
CA ALA A 415 31.15 0.17 27.79
C ALA A 415 30.17 1.36 27.71
N ASN A 416 29.58 1.60 26.54
CA ASN A 416 28.56 2.63 26.34
C ASN A 416 27.28 2.37 27.16
N LEU A 417 26.89 1.09 27.34
CA LEU A 417 25.75 0.71 28.16
C LEU A 417 26.07 0.78 29.66
N ASP A 418 27.26 0.36 30.08
CA ASP A 418 27.71 0.47 31.47
C ASP A 418 27.81 1.94 31.90
N ASN A 419 28.18 2.84 30.98
CA ASN A 419 28.23 4.28 31.23
C ASN A 419 26.86 4.93 31.49
N ILE A 420 25.73 4.23 31.24
CA ILE A 420 24.39 4.75 31.56
C ILE A 420 24.27 5.08 33.06
N ILE A 421 24.82 4.21 33.93
CA ILE A 421 24.71 4.38 35.38
C ILE A 421 25.49 5.61 35.85
N PRO A 422 26.82 5.73 35.60
CA PRO A 422 27.58 6.93 35.96
C PRO A 422 26.98 8.22 35.40
N HIS A 423 26.50 8.21 34.15
CA HIS A 423 25.88 9.37 33.54
C HIS A 423 24.67 9.89 34.35
N TYR A 424 23.79 9.00 34.81
CA TYR A 424 22.67 9.39 35.66
C TYR A 424 23.06 9.73 37.10
N GLN A 425 24.23 9.30 37.58
CA GLN A 425 24.84 9.75 38.84
C GLN A 425 25.55 11.11 38.69
N ASN A 426 25.41 11.77 37.53
CA ASN A 426 26.08 13.02 37.19
C ASN A 426 27.62 12.91 37.09
N ILE A 427 28.12 11.72 36.72
CA ILE A 427 29.54 11.44 36.47
C ILE A 427 29.74 11.30 34.96
N HIS A 428 30.35 12.31 34.33
CA HIS A 428 30.45 12.41 32.86
C HIS A 428 31.83 12.05 32.30
N SER A 429 32.69 11.38 33.08
CA SER A 429 34.08 11.07 32.68
C SER A 429 34.21 10.09 31.50
N ASN A 430 33.19 9.28 31.26
CA ASN A 430 33.19 8.27 30.19
C ASN A 430 32.13 8.58 29.11
N CYS A 431 31.56 9.80 29.13
CA CYS A 431 30.67 10.25 28.05
C CYS A 431 31.48 10.64 26.81
N ALA A 432 30.84 10.68 25.63
CA ALA A 432 31.50 11.11 24.40
C ALA A 432 32.01 12.56 24.55
N ALA A 433 33.19 12.87 23.99
CA ALA A 433 33.89 14.14 24.21
C ALA A 433 33.07 15.35 23.73
N GLU A 434 32.33 15.16 22.64
CA GLU A 434 31.43 16.11 22.00
C GLU A 434 30.07 16.25 22.71
N SER A 435 29.77 15.41 23.70
CA SER A 435 28.50 15.45 24.41
C SER A 435 28.35 16.74 25.19
N ARG A 436 27.15 17.33 25.16
CA ARG A 436 26.83 18.56 25.92
C ARG A 436 27.21 18.48 27.40
N CYS A 437 27.05 17.31 28.03
CA CYS A 437 27.42 17.10 29.44
C CYS A 437 28.92 17.23 29.74
N ARG A 438 29.80 17.22 28.73
CA ARG A 438 31.23 17.46 28.85
C ARG A 438 31.66 18.84 28.34
N THR A 439 30.95 19.36 27.34
CA THR A 439 31.33 20.60 26.64
C THR A 439 30.68 21.86 27.22
N ASP A 440 29.52 21.76 27.86
CA ASP A 440 28.78 22.89 28.43
C ASP A 440 29.09 23.03 29.94
N PRO A 441 29.81 24.08 30.38
CA PRO A 441 30.12 24.32 31.79
C PRO A 441 28.86 24.51 32.66
N ASN A 442 27.74 24.90 32.04
CA ASN A 442 26.46 25.12 32.71
C ASN A 442 25.48 23.95 32.47
N TYR A 443 26.00 22.75 32.19
CA TYR A 443 25.17 21.57 32.00
C TYR A 443 24.36 21.24 33.26
N ILE A 444 23.04 21.27 33.13
CA ILE A 444 22.08 20.85 34.16
C ILE A 444 21.39 19.57 33.67
N PRO A 445 21.45 18.45 34.43
CA PRO A 445 20.72 17.24 34.08
C PRO A 445 19.22 17.50 33.94
N SER A 446 18.65 17.12 32.79
CA SER A 446 17.20 17.22 32.55
C SER A 446 16.38 16.13 33.26
N LYS A 447 17.07 15.18 33.91
CA LYS A 447 16.52 13.98 34.53
C LYS A 447 16.89 13.93 36.01
N VAL A 448 16.08 13.24 36.80
CA VAL A 448 16.34 13.04 38.23
C VAL A 448 17.72 12.40 38.42
N ILE A 449 18.56 13.01 39.25
CA ILE A 449 19.89 12.46 39.55
C ILE A 449 19.70 11.15 40.32
N LEU A 450 20.46 10.14 39.93
CA LEU A 450 20.42 8.81 40.53
C LEU A 450 21.34 8.80 41.77
N THR A 451 20.75 8.67 42.96
CA THR A 451 21.50 8.74 44.23
C THR A 451 21.24 7.52 45.12
N ASP A 452 20.04 6.93 45.03
CA ASP A 452 19.65 5.81 45.87
C ASP A 452 20.32 4.50 45.42
N LYS A 453 20.92 3.76 46.36
CA LYS A 453 21.63 2.49 46.09
C LYS A 453 20.72 1.40 45.49
N VAL A 454 19.45 1.36 45.91
CA VAL A 454 18.45 0.43 45.37
C VAL A 454 18.12 0.80 43.94
N ALA A 455 17.95 2.09 43.64
CA ALA A 455 17.71 2.56 42.27
C ALA A 455 18.87 2.22 41.33
N ILE A 456 20.11 2.42 41.78
CA ILE A 456 21.33 2.06 41.05
C ILE A 456 21.35 0.57 40.75
N LYS A 457 21.13 -0.28 41.77
CA LYS A 457 21.14 -1.74 41.60
C LYS A 457 20.04 -2.24 40.65
N LEU A 458 18.85 -1.66 40.73
CA LEU A 458 17.72 -2.00 39.85
C LEU A 458 18.01 -1.63 38.40
N LEU A 459 18.56 -0.44 38.16
CA LEU A 459 18.90 0.00 36.81
C LEU A 459 20.07 -0.81 36.23
N ASP A 460 21.11 -1.07 37.02
CA ASP A 460 22.26 -1.89 36.60
C ASP A 460 21.82 -3.30 36.22
N GLY A 461 21.01 -3.93 37.07
CA GLY A 461 20.41 -5.23 36.80
C GLY A 461 19.53 -5.21 35.55
N ALA A 462 18.73 -4.16 35.34
CA ALA A 462 17.87 -4.04 34.16
C ALA A 462 18.70 -3.91 32.86
N VAL A 463 19.76 -3.08 32.85
CA VAL A 463 20.66 -2.89 31.70
C VAL A 463 21.44 -4.16 31.38
N LYS A 464 22.04 -4.80 32.40
CA LYS A 464 22.82 -6.04 32.21
C LYS A 464 21.96 -7.24 31.83
N ASN A 465 20.67 -7.21 32.14
CA ASN A 465 19.73 -8.26 31.74
C ASN A 465 19.31 -8.16 30.26
N LEU A 466 19.55 -7.02 29.59
CA LEU A 466 19.22 -6.84 28.18
C LEU A 466 19.99 -7.83 27.31
N GLN A 467 19.33 -8.36 26.27
CA GLN A 467 19.99 -9.26 25.33
C GLN A 467 21.15 -8.57 24.59
N ILE A 468 21.01 -7.28 24.30
CA ILE A 468 22.07 -6.45 23.68
C ILE A 468 23.33 -6.38 24.56
N TYR A 469 23.18 -6.45 25.89
CA TYR A 469 24.33 -6.50 26.80
C TYR A 469 24.97 -7.89 26.85
N LYS A 470 24.14 -8.94 26.80
CA LYS A 470 24.58 -10.35 26.88
C LYS A 470 25.28 -10.81 25.60
N THR A 471 24.69 -10.53 24.44
CA THR A 471 25.23 -10.87 23.11
C THR A 471 25.44 -9.62 22.24
N PRO A 472 26.36 -8.71 22.63
CA PRO A 472 26.56 -7.44 21.95
C PRO A 472 27.04 -7.59 20.50
N ALA A 473 27.82 -8.64 20.21
CA ALA A 473 28.35 -8.91 18.87
C ALA A 473 27.23 -8.99 17.82
N ASP A 474 26.09 -9.60 18.17
CA ASP A 474 24.95 -9.75 17.26
C ASP A 474 24.32 -8.41 16.85
N TYR A 475 24.60 -7.30 17.54
CA TYR A 475 23.97 -5.99 17.26
C TYR A 475 24.94 -4.97 16.67
N CYS A 476 26.23 -5.28 16.62
CA CYS A 476 27.29 -4.33 16.26
C CYS A 476 27.20 -3.82 14.81
N SER A 477 26.59 -4.60 13.91
CA SER A 477 26.36 -4.21 12.51
C SER A 477 25.22 -3.20 12.32
N CYS A 478 24.49 -2.86 13.39
CA CYS A 478 23.41 -1.88 13.38
C CYS A 478 22.34 -2.09 12.28
N ILE A 479 22.02 -3.35 11.97
CA ILE A 479 21.03 -3.68 10.93
C ILE A 479 19.60 -3.43 11.44
N ASP A 480 18.74 -2.91 10.55
CA ASP A 480 17.31 -2.80 10.77
C ASP A 480 16.52 -3.60 9.72
N THR A 481 15.44 -4.25 10.16
CA THR A 481 14.57 -5.08 9.29
C THR A 481 13.29 -4.36 8.86
N HIS A 482 13.25 -3.03 8.91
CA HIS A 482 12.03 -2.24 8.69
C HIS A 482 11.39 -2.50 7.32
N TYR A 483 12.21 -2.60 6.27
CA TYR A 483 11.72 -2.87 4.91
C TYR A 483 11.10 -4.26 4.79
N VAL A 484 11.58 -5.26 5.53
CA VAL A 484 10.97 -6.60 5.55
C VAL A 484 9.58 -6.56 6.20
N GLU A 485 9.40 -5.78 7.27
CA GLU A 485 8.07 -5.56 7.87
C GLU A 485 7.13 -4.83 6.88
N CYS A 486 7.65 -3.88 6.10
CA CYS A 486 6.89 -3.24 5.02
C CYS A 486 6.47 -4.23 3.92
N PHE A 487 7.37 -5.12 3.49
CA PHE A 487 7.05 -6.19 2.54
C PHE A 487 5.94 -7.12 3.07
N ASN A 488 6.05 -7.54 4.33
CA ASN A 488 5.06 -8.38 4.99
C ASN A 488 3.64 -7.78 4.98
N ASN A 489 3.55 -6.44 5.02
CA ASN A 489 2.29 -5.72 4.86
C ASN A 489 1.81 -5.70 3.40
N ALA A 490 2.72 -5.56 2.43
CA ALA A 490 2.39 -5.63 1.01
C ALA A 490 1.82 -7.02 0.62
N CYS A 491 2.35 -8.11 1.19
CA CYS A 491 1.81 -9.47 1.00
C CYS A 491 0.31 -9.60 1.33
N LEU A 492 -0.22 -8.79 2.26
CA LEU A 492 -1.63 -8.87 2.65
C LEU A 492 -2.60 -8.51 1.52
N ILE A 493 -2.13 -7.81 0.48
CA ILE A 493 -2.91 -7.55 -0.74
C ILE A 493 -3.23 -8.87 -1.46
N TYR A 494 -2.26 -9.78 -1.53
CA TYR A 494 -2.34 -11.00 -2.32
C TYR A 494 -2.78 -12.21 -1.51
N HIS A 495 -2.42 -12.30 -0.23
CA HIS A 495 -2.84 -13.39 0.65
C HIS A 495 -3.04 -12.90 2.10
N ASP A 496 -4.30 -12.70 2.45
CA ASP A 496 -4.75 -12.31 3.80
C ASP A 496 -4.59 -13.49 4.77
N LYS A 497 -4.17 -13.19 6.01
CA LYS A 497 -3.91 -14.19 7.04
C LYS A 497 -5.13 -14.98 7.53
N ARG A 498 -6.33 -14.57 7.12
CA ARG A 498 -7.61 -15.20 7.51
C ARG A 498 -8.11 -16.22 6.50
N ILE A 499 -7.45 -16.32 5.34
CA ILE A 499 -7.90 -17.15 4.24
C ILE A 499 -6.95 -18.31 4.04
N VAL A 500 -7.51 -19.50 3.88
CA VAL A 500 -6.78 -20.72 3.56
C VAL A 500 -6.70 -20.86 2.04
N TYR A 501 -5.48 -21.00 1.53
CA TYR A 501 -5.22 -21.21 0.11
C TYR A 501 -4.69 -22.62 -0.16
N SER A 502 -4.85 -23.11 -1.39
CA SER A 502 -4.14 -24.31 -1.85
C SER A 502 -2.64 -24.02 -1.97
N ASN A 503 -1.79 -25.05 -2.03
CA ASN A 503 -0.34 -24.87 -2.15
C ASN A 503 0.02 -24.05 -3.41
N LYS A 504 -0.62 -24.34 -4.56
CA LYS A 504 -0.40 -23.61 -5.82
C LYS A 504 -0.79 -22.14 -5.71
N GLU A 505 -2.01 -21.86 -5.22
CA GLU A 505 -2.47 -20.48 -5.07
C GLU A 505 -1.64 -19.69 -4.06
N TYR A 506 -1.21 -20.32 -2.96
CA TYR A 506 -0.40 -19.65 -1.96
C TYR A 506 0.94 -19.22 -2.57
N LYS A 507 1.64 -20.13 -3.26
CA LYS A 507 2.91 -19.83 -3.94
C LYS A 507 2.75 -18.73 -4.99
N ARG A 508 1.77 -18.85 -5.87
CA ARG A 508 1.46 -17.83 -6.88
C ARG A 508 1.20 -16.47 -6.24
N ARG A 509 0.43 -16.40 -5.15
CA ARG A 509 0.12 -15.15 -4.44
C ARG A 509 1.35 -14.55 -3.76
N THR A 510 2.24 -15.37 -3.20
CA THR A 510 3.54 -14.91 -2.69
C THR A 510 4.40 -14.35 -3.84
N ALA A 511 4.47 -15.05 -4.98
CA ALA A 511 5.19 -14.60 -6.17
C ALA A 511 4.65 -13.27 -6.72
N MET A 512 3.33 -13.10 -6.75
CA MET A 512 2.68 -11.84 -7.12
C MET A 512 3.05 -10.68 -6.19
N ALA A 513 3.15 -10.93 -4.88
CA ALA A 513 3.59 -9.93 -3.92
C ALA A 513 5.05 -9.51 -4.15
N ILE A 514 5.91 -10.46 -4.53
CA ILE A 514 7.31 -10.21 -4.87
C ILE A 514 7.43 -9.36 -6.13
N LEU A 515 6.72 -9.73 -7.20
CA LEU A 515 6.70 -8.98 -8.46
C LEU A 515 6.24 -7.53 -8.25
N ASP A 516 5.14 -7.35 -7.51
CA ASP A 516 4.63 -6.02 -7.17
C ASP A 516 5.62 -5.23 -6.32
N TRP A 517 6.27 -5.86 -5.35
CA TRP A 517 7.26 -5.20 -4.50
C TRP A 517 8.51 -4.76 -5.28
N ASN A 518 9.14 -5.68 -6.02
CA ASN A 518 10.40 -5.43 -6.72
C ASN A 518 10.25 -4.33 -7.78
N GLU A 519 9.09 -4.20 -8.40
CA GLU A 519 8.80 -3.10 -9.34
C GLU A 519 8.55 -1.76 -8.63
N ASN A 520 7.95 -1.78 -7.43
CA ASN A 520 7.37 -0.58 -6.81
C ASN A 520 8.04 -0.13 -5.49
N ILE A 521 9.15 -0.76 -5.10
CA ILE A 521 9.95 -0.34 -3.96
C ILE A 521 10.69 0.97 -4.26
N ASP A 522 10.80 1.84 -3.25
CA ASP A 522 11.45 3.16 -3.33
C ASP A 522 11.02 4.05 -4.49
N ARG A 523 9.76 3.91 -4.94
CA ARG A 523 9.14 4.80 -5.93
C ARG A 523 9.29 6.28 -5.56
N ASP A 524 9.53 7.08 -6.60
CA ASP A 524 9.49 8.52 -6.52
C ASP A 524 8.18 9.07 -5.94
N TYR A 525 8.23 10.31 -5.47
CA TYR A 525 7.08 11.05 -4.99
C TYR A 525 6.82 12.31 -5.81
N THR A 526 5.54 12.68 -5.96
CA THR A 526 5.10 13.87 -6.70
C THR A 526 5.06 15.11 -5.81
N SER A 527 4.86 14.94 -4.51
CA SER A 527 4.76 16.04 -3.55
C SER A 527 4.95 15.55 -2.11
N ILE A 528 5.12 16.48 -1.18
CA ILE A 528 5.20 16.22 0.26
C ILE A 528 4.14 17.08 0.96
N THR A 529 3.29 16.46 1.79
CA THR A 529 2.34 17.18 2.64
C THR A 529 2.84 17.22 4.07
N TYR A 530 2.97 18.44 4.60
CA TYR A 530 3.23 18.67 6.01
C TYR A 530 1.90 18.77 6.74
N THR A 531 1.68 17.91 7.72
CA THR A 531 0.51 17.96 8.59
C THR A 531 1.02 18.13 10.01
N GLU A 532 0.73 19.27 10.63
CA GLU A 532 0.98 19.48 12.05
C GLU A 532 -0.03 18.65 12.83
N ASP A 533 0.41 17.49 13.30
CA ASP A 533 -0.36 16.64 14.19
C ASP A 533 -0.07 17.06 15.63
N ALA A 534 -1.04 17.69 16.29
CA ALA A 534 -0.93 18.09 17.69
C ALA A 534 -0.64 16.90 18.64
N SER A 535 -0.96 15.65 18.24
CA SER A 535 -0.61 14.44 18.99
C SER A 535 0.82 13.96 18.76
N ASN A 536 1.47 14.42 17.68
CA ASN A 536 2.86 14.14 17.34
C ASN A 536 3.63 15.42 16.97
N PRO A 537 3.76 16.39 17.90
CA PRO A 537 4.35 17.70 17.63
C PRO A 537 5.85 17.66 17.26
N ARG A 538 6.51 16.50 17.44
CA ARG A 538 7.90 16.27 17.05
C ARG A 538 8.08 15.73 15.63
N ARG A 539 6.99 15.41 14.93
CA ARG A 539 7.04 14.94 13.55
C ARG A 539 7.41 16.10 12.64
N LYS A 540 8.70 16.19 12.28
CA LYS A 540 9.24 17.20 11.36
C LYS A 540 9.20 16.78 9.89
N THR A 541 8.95 15.50 9.62
CA THR A 541 8.94 14.92 8.27
C THR A 541 7.54 14.89 7.69
N GLY A 542 7.36 15.55 6.55
CA GLY A 542 6.12 15.52 5.77
C GLY A 542 5.84 14.13 5.19
N LYS A 543 4.57 13.86 4.87
CA LYS A 543 4.14 12.63 4.20
C LYS A 543 4.39 12.77 2.69
N LYS A 544 5.22 11.89 2.12
CA LYS A 544 5.45 11.78 0.68
C LYS A 544 4.20 11.21 -0.01
N HIS A 545 3.78 11.82 -1.12
CA HIS A 545 2.78 11.28 -2.03
C HIS A 545 3.49 10.58 -3.19
N LEU A 546 3.53 9.25 -3.14
CA LEU A 546 4.25 8.44 -4.12
C LEU A 546 3.59 8.52 -5.51
N LYS A 547 4.38 8.40 -6.58
CA LYS A 547 3.87 8.20 -7.95
C LYS A 547 2.99 6.94 -7.99
N PRO A 548 1.95 6.88 -8.85
CA PRO A 548 1.17 5.67 -9.06
C PRO A 548 2.06 4.47 -9.42
N LYS A 549 1.60 3.24 -9.07
CA LYS A 549 2.27 2.02 -9.51
C LYS A 549 2.15 1.88 -11.03
N THR A 550 3.18 1.36 -11.69
CA THR A 550 3.22 1.20 -13.15
C THR A 550 2.47 -0.05 -13.63
N GLY A 551 2.58 -1.16 -12.91
CA GLY A 551 1.92 -2.43 -13.25
C GLY A 551 2.55 -3.14 -14.46
N HIS A 552 3.84 -2.92 -14.71
CA HIS A 552 4.57 -3.53 -15.83
C HIS A 552 4.63 -5.06 -15.69
N TYR A 553 4.81 -5.58 -14.48
CA TYR A 553 4.80 -7.02 -14.22
C TYR A 553 3.47 -7.64 -14.66
N CYS A 554 2.32 -6.98 -14.44
CA CYS A 554 1.01 -7.45 -14.91
C CYS A 554 0.98 -7.55 -16.44
N ALA A 555 1.47 -6.51 -17.12
CA ALA A 555 1.52 -6.50 -18.58
C ALA A 555 2.43 -7.61 -19.13
N ASN A 556 3.58 -7.84 -18.50
CA ASN A 556 4.51 -8.91 -18.85
C ASN A 556 3.86 -10.29 -18.69
N LEU A 557 3.20 -10.56 -17.56
CA LEU A 557 2.48 -11.81 -17.33
C LEU A 557 1.41 -12.06 -18.39
N LEU A 558 0.65 -11.01 -18.77
CA LEU A 558 -0.34 -11.14 -19.83
C LEU A 558 0.30 -11.46 -21.19
N SER A 559 1.43 -10.82 -21.52
CA SER A 559 2.15 -11.09 -22.76
C SER A 559 2.53 -12.57 -22.85
N ARG A 560 3.18 -13.11 -21.81
CA ARG A 560 3.58 -14.52 -21.75
C ARG A 560 2.40 -15.48 -21.91
N ILE A 561 1.26 -15.16 -21.29
CA ILE A 561 0.03 -15.95 -21.44
C ILE A 561 -0.45 -15.95 -22.89
N LEU A 562 -0.42 -14.79 -23.54
CA LEU A 562 -0.79 -14.70 -24.96
C LEU A 562 0.20 -15.49 -25.82
N ASP A 563 1.51 -15.38 -25.57
CA ASP A 563 2.54 -16.13 -26.30
C ASP A 563 2.29 -17.64 -26.23
N ILE A 564 1.97 -18.17 -25.04
CA ILE A 564 1.60 -19.60 -24.86
C ILE A 564 0.35 -19.97 -25.66
N LEU A 565 -0.67 -19.11 -25.67
CA LEU A 565 -1.91 -19.38 -26.41
C LEU A 565 -1.70 -19.38 -27.93
N TYR A 566 -0.81 -18.53 -28.44
CA TYR A 566 -0.48 -18.46 -29.87
C TYR A 566 0.55 -19.51 -30.31
N ALA A 567 1.42 -19.99 -29.42
CA ALA A 567 2.40 -21.04 -29.71
C ALA A 567 1.79 -22.44 -29.83
N ASN A 568 0.61 -22.67 -29.24
CA ASN A 568 -0.12 -23.95 -29.31
C ASN A 568 -1.09 -24.05 -30.51
N GLN A 569 -0.90 -23.21 -31.53
CA GLN A 569 -1.53 -23.34 -32.85
C GLN A 569 -0.68 -24.23 -33.75
#